data_AF-A0AAN0LZY3-F1
#
_entry.id   AF-A0AAN0LZY3-F1
#
_cell.length_a   1.000
_cell.length_b   1.000
_cell.length_c   1.000
_cell.angle_alpha   90.00
_cell.angle_beta   90.00
_cell.angle_gamma   90.00
#
_symmetry.space_group_name_H-M   'P 1'
#
loop_
_entity.id
_entity.type
_entity.pdbx_description
1 polymer ?
#
loop_
_entity_poly.entity_id
_entity_poly.type
_entity_poly.pdbx_seq_one_letter_code
_entity_poly.pdbx_strand_id
1 'polypeptide(L)'
;MENSKFVAQRLAEMYAEEFGGKPSGRYRISRKLLAELVERRRLYPEDITEIARALFEKGFVLIDMESFFVVMSANAFVNYRRAGKSAAN
;
A
#
# COMPACT_ATOMS: atom_id res chain seq x y z
N MET A 1 12.39 -6.57 -8.37
CA MET A 1 12.99 -7.05 -7.10
C MET A 1 13.70 -5.96 -6.26
N GLU A 2 14.76 -5.29 -6.70
CA GLU A 2 15.44 -4.25 -5.89
C GLU A 2 14.63 -2.94 -5.79
N ASN A 3 14.02 -2.52 -6.91
CA ASN A 3 13.20 -1.30 -6.98
C ASN A 3 11.94 -1.35 -6.10
N SER A 4 11.25 -2.50 -6.04
CA SER A 4 10.01 -2.67 -5.27
C SER A 4 10.20 -2.42 -3.76
N LYS A 5 11.37 -2.78 -3.20
CA LYS A 5 11.72 -2.52 -1.80
C LYS A 5 11.98 -1.04 -1.53
N PHE A 6 12.68 -0.37 -2.44
CA PHE A 6 12.91 1.07 -2.38
C PHE A 6 11.58 1.84 -2.44
N VAL A 7 10.71 1.49 -3.38
CA VAL A 7 9.39 2.12 -3.50
C VAL A 7 8.54 1.86 -2.26
N ALA A 8 8.53 0.63 -1.72
CA ALA A 8 7.82 0.34 -0.47
C ALA A 8 8.36 1.17 0.71
N GLN A 9 9.67 1.40 0.79
CA GLN A 9 10.27 2.28 1.79
C GLN A 9 9.78 3.72 1.62
N ARG A 10 9.81 4.27 0.40
CA ARG A 10 9.33 5.63 0.14
C ARG A 10 7.84 5.80 0.45
N LEU A 11 7.02 4.80 0.11
CA LEU A 11 5.59 4.79 0.45
C LEU A 11 5.37 4.75 1.97
N ALA A 12 6.16 3.98 2.72
CA ALA A 12 6.10 3.96 4.18
C ALA A 12 6.52 5.32 4.80
N GLU A 13 7.54 5.98 4.25
CA GLU A 13 7.97 7.31 4.69
C GLU A 13 6.87 8.36 4.46
N MET A 14 6.24 8.36 3.29
CA MET A 14 5.12 9.27 3.00
C MET A 14 3.93 9.06 3.94
N TYR A 15 3.73 7.86 4.49
CA TYR A 15 2.73 7.62 5.52
C TYR A 15 3.06 8.34 6.83
N ALA A 16 4.35 8.44 7.18
CA ALA A 16 4.85 9.07 8.38
C ALA A 16 5.05 10.59 8.24
N GLU A 17 5.03 11.12 7.01
CA GLU A 17 5.07 12.55 6.74
C GLU A 17 3.78 13.25 7.21
N GLU A 18 3.92 14.46 7.73
CA GLU A 18 2.78 15.28 8.16
C GLU A 18 2.03 15.82 6.94
N PHE A 19 0.72 15.59 6.89
CA PHE A 19 -0.15 16.13 5.83
C PHE A 19 -1.42 16.74 6.44
N GLY A 20 -1.68 18.02 6.10
CA GLY A 20 -2.93 18.69 6.47
C GLY A 20 -3.21 18.75 7.98
N GLY A 21 -2.16 18.91 8.80
CA GLY A 21 -2.24 18.95 10.26
C GLY A 21 -2.42 17.59 10.93
N LYS A 22 -2.28 16.48 10.20
CA LYS A 22 -2.22 15.13 10.77
C LYS A 22 -0.76 14.65 10.79
N PRO A 23 -0.27 14.14 11.94
CA PRO A 23 1.13 13.76 12.10
C PRO A 23 1.55 12.56 11.24
N SER A 24 0.57 11.78 10.75
CA SER A 24 0.74 10.67 9.82
C SER A 24 -0.64 10.20 9.35
N GLY A 25 -0.71 9.36 8.32
CA GLY A 25 -1.93 8.64 8.04
C GLY A 25 -2.07 8.05 6.64
N ARG A 26 -3.17 7.32 6.47
CA ARG A 26 -3.55 6.73 5.19
C ARG A 26 -3.68 7.79 4.11
N TYR A 27 -3.18 7.49 2.93
CA TYR A 27 -3.21 8.39 1.79
C TYR A 27 -3.52 7.63 0.49
N ARG A 28 -3.84 8.38 -0.55
CA ARG A 28 -4.05 7.88 -1.90
C ARG A 28 -2.89 8.27 -2.79
N ILE A 29 -2.47 7.36 -3.67
CA ILE A 29 -1.47 7.61 -4.70
C ILE A 29 -2.04 7.22 -6.07
N SER A 30 -1.93 8.10 -7.06
CA SER A 30 -2.41 7.79 -8.40
C SER A 30 -1.59 6.65 -9.01
N ARG A 31 -2.21 5.85 -9.89
CA ARG A 31 -1.50 4.78 -10.61
C ARG A 31 -0.33 5.32 -11.42
N LYS A 32 -0.49 6.51 -12.02
CA LYS A 32 0.57 7.20 -12.76
C LYS A 32 1.78 7.52 -11.86
N LEU A 33 1.54 8.14 -10.71
CA LEU A 33 2.62 8.50 -9.78
C LEU A 33 3.32 7.25 -9.22
N LEU A 34 2.58 6.19 -8.90
CA LEU A 34 3.20 4.93 -8.46
C LEU A 34 4.05 4.30 -9.58
N ALA A 35 3.60 4.37 -10.84
CA ALA A 35 4.38 3.89 -11.99
C ALA A 35 5.69 4.69 -12.17
N GLU A 36 5.62 6.01 -11.99
CA GLU A 36 6.81 6.88 -11.99
C GLU A 36 7.78 6.52 -10.87
N LEU A 37 7.29 6.22 -9.66
CA LEU A 37 8.14 5.80 -8.53
C LEU A 37 8.87 4.47 -8.78
N VAL A 38 8.26 3.53 -9.50
CA VAL A 38 8.92 2.28 -9.91
C VAL A 38 9.70 2.41 -11.22
N GLU A 39 9.88 3.64 -11.72
CA GLU A 39 10.59 3.93 -12.97
C GLU A 39 10.03 3.16 -14.18
N ARG A 40 8.70 2.96 -14.20
CA ARG A 40 8.03 2.27 -15.30
C ARG A 40 7.00 3.14 -15.98
N ARG A 41 6.89 2.95 -17.29
CA ARG A 41 5.81 3.55 -18.10
C ARG A 41 4.43 3.01 -17.73
N ARG A 42 4.35 1.75 -17.31
CA ARG A 42 3.11 1.05 -16.90
C ARG A 42 3.39 0.13 -15.73
N LEU A 43 2.48 0.11 -14.75
CA LEU A 43 2.44 -0.87 -13.68
C LEU A 43 1.80 -2.16 -14.17
N TYR A 44 2.54 -3.25 -14.11
CA TYR A 44 2.02 -4.60 -14.36
C TYR A 44 1.53 -5.24 -13.04
N PRO A 45 0.64 -6.25 -13.11
CA PRO A 45 0.15 -6.95 -11.91
C PRO A 45 1.26 -7.49 -11.01
N GLU A 46 2.37 -7.93 -11.60
CA GLU A 46 3.54 -8.45 -10.89
C GLU A 46 4.23 -7.34 -10.09
N ASP A 47 4.34 -6.13 -10.65
CA ASP A 47 4.92 -4.97 -9.96
C ASP A 47 4.10 -4.62 -8.72
N ILE A 48 2.78 -4.57 -8.88
CA ILE A 48 1.84 -4.27 -7.79
C ILE A 48 1.97 -5.32 -6.69
N THR A 49 2.05 -6.59 -7.07
CA THR A 49 2.21 -7.71 -6.12
C THR A 49 3.53 -7.63 -5.36
N GLU A 50 4.64 -7.32 -6.04
CA GLU A 50 5.94 -7.16 -5.40
C GLU A 50 5.96 -5.99 -4.41
N ILE A 51 5.42 -4.83 -4.80
CA ILE A 51 5.33 -3.64 -3.92
C ILE A 51 4.44 -3.93 -2.73
N ALA A 52 3.28 -4.58 -2.94
CA ALA A 52 2.35 -4.93 -1.88
C ALA A 52 3.01 -5.87 -0.84
N ARG A 53 3.78 -6.86 -1.28
CA ARG A 53 4.55 -7.74 -0.37
C ARG A 53 5.59 -6.96 0.42
N ALA A 54 6.37 -6.11 -0.25
CA ALA A 54 7.39 -5.30 0.41
C ALA A 54 6.82 -4.27 1.40
N LEU A 55 5.62 -3.72 1.13
CA LEU A 55 4.89 -2.88 2.08
C LEU A 55 4.36 -3.67 3.27
N PHE A 56 3.90 -4.90 3.04
CA PHE A 56 3.37 -5.75 4.10
C PHE A 56 4.45 -6.12 5.12
N GLU A 57 5.67 -6.40 4.67
CA GLU A 57 6.85 -6.59 5.55
C GLU A 57 7.14 -5.35 6.43
N LYS A 58 6.67 -4.16 6.02
CA LYS A 58 6.80 -2.90 6.76
C LYS A 58 5.56 -2.55 7.60
N GLY A 59 4.55 -3.43 7.64
CA GLY A 59 3.31 -3.20 8.39
C GLY A 59 2.27 -2.33 7.68
N PHE A 60 2.36 -2.22 6.35
CA PHE A 60 1.42 -1.46 5.52
C PHE A 60 0.74 -2.36 4.48
N VAL A 61 -0.44 -1.97 4.02
CA VAL A 61 -1.12 -2.59 2.88
C VAL A 61 -1.21 -1.62 1.72
N LEU A 62 -1.15 -2.17 0.51
CA LEU A 62 -1.43 -1.47 -0.74
C LEU A 62 -2.78 -1.97 -1.28
N ILE A 63 -3.78 -1.11 -1.31
CA ILE A 63 -5.13 -1.44 -1.77
C ILE A 63 -5.35 -0.84 -3.15
N ASP A 64 -5.58 -1.68 -4.16
CA ASP A 64 -5.88 -1.25 -5.52
C ASP A 64 -7.35 -0.83 -5.62
N MET A 65 -7.60 0.43 -5.96
CA MET A 65 -8.92 1.02 -6.20
C MET A 65 -9.14 1.30 -7.69
N GLU A 66 -8.49 0.52 -8.55
CA GLU A 66 -8.44 0.57 -10.01
C GLU A 66 -7.70 1.81 -10.55
N SER A 67 -8.20 3.01 -10.24
CA SER A 67 -7.66 4.30 -10.70
C SER A 67 -6.51 4.85 -9.84
N PHE A 68 -6.48 4.48 -8.56
CA PHE A 68 -5.47 4.87 -7.59
C PHE A 68 -5.26 3.75 -6.58
N PHE A 69 -4.21 3.87 -5.76
CA PHE A 69 -3.96 2.98 -4.64
C PHE A 69 -4.14 3.70 -3.31
N VAL A 70 -4.55 2.96 -2.29
CA VAL A 70 -4.53 3.42 -0.90
C VAL A 70 -3.38 2.73 -0.16
N VAL A 71 -2.57 3.51 0.54
CA VAL A 71 -1.56 2.99 1.46
C VAL A 71 -2.06 3.24 2.88
N MET A 72 -2.08 2.19 3.71
CA MET A 72 -2.47 2.31 5.12
C MET A 72 -1.81 1.27 6.00
N SER A 73 -1.73 1.54 7.31
CA SER A 73 -1.22 0.58 8.27
C SER A 73 -2.09 -0.68 8.31
N ALA A 74 -1.46 -1.86 8.30
CA ALA A 74 -2.14 -3.15 8.47
C ALA A 74 -2.88 -3.22 9.83
N ASN A 75 -2.41 -2.48 10.83
CA ASN A 75 -3.06 -2.38 12.15
C ASN A 75 -4.46 -1.77 12.07
N ALA A 76 -4.82 -1.08 10.99
CA ALA A 76 -6.18 -0.57 10.79
C ALA A 76 -7.23 -1.70 10.67
N PHE A 77 -6.81 -2.93 10.40
CA PHE A 77 -7.69 -4.07 10.14
C PHE A 77 -7.75 -5.10 11.26
N VAL A 78 -6.87 -5.04 12.26
CA VAL A 78 -6.74 -6.08 13.30
C VAL A 78 -7.98 -6.19 14.19
N ASN A 79 -8.80 -5.14 14.25
CA ASN A 79 -10.03 -5.11 15.04
C ASN A 79 -11.26 -5.57 14.25
N TYR A 80 -11.10 -6.04 13.01
CA TYR A 80 -12.23 -6.48 12.20
C TYR A 80 -12.72 -7.84 12.68
N ARG A 81 -14.03 -8.09 12.52
CA ARG A 81 -14.62 -9.38 12.88
C ARG A 81 -13.96 -10.49 12.05
N ARG A 82 -13.45 -11.52 12.72
CA ARG A 82 -12.94 -12.73 12.07
C ARG A 82 -14.12 -13.64 11.70
N ALA A 83 -14.28 -13.92 10.42
CA ALA A 83 -15.26 -14.91 9.96
C ALA A 83 -14.87 -16.30 10.47
N GLY A 84 -15.83 -16.99 11.11
CA GLY A 84 -15.69 -18.39 11.51
C GLY A 84 -16.21 -19.33 10.42
N LYS A 85 -15.93 -20.63 10.55
CA LYS A 85 -16.39 -21.67 9.61
C LYS A 85 -17.90 -21.65 9.37
N SER A 86 -18.69 -21.28 10.38
CA SER A 86 -20.15 -21.18 10.29
C SER A 86 -20.66 -20.09 9.36
N ALA A 87 -19.87 -19.04 9.10
CA ALA A 87 -20.24 -17.95 8.22
C ALA A 87 -19.84 -18.17 6.75
N ALA A 88 -19.11 -19.26 6.45
CA ALA A 88 -18.56 -19.56 5.13
C ALA A 88 -19.32 -20.68 4.39
N ASN A 89 -20.41 -21.19 4.99
CA ASN A 89 -21.27 -22.25 4.44
C ASN A 89 -22.61 -21.68 4.02
#